data_AF-A0AAE6JG59-F1
#
_entry.id   AF-A0AAE6JG59-F1
#
_cell.length_a   1.000
_cell.length_b   1.000
_cell.length_c   1.000
_cell.angle_alpha   90.00
_cell.angle_beta   90.00
_cell.angle_gamma   90.00
#
_symmetry.space_group_name_H-M   'P 1'
#
loop_
_entity.id
_entity.type
_entity.pdbx_description
1 polymer ?
#
loop_
_entity_poly.entity_id
_entity_poly.type
_entity_poly.pdbx_seq_one_letter_code
_entity_poly.pdbx_strand_id
1 'polypeptide(L)' 'MKTFVYLIFTCFISTGAFYGALYSKTPLLLYAVGFGIWALFIWGLNRRMKKNAERRDMERHFNEFMRANRHQQRF' A
#
# COMPACT_ATOMS: atom_id res chain seq x y z
N MET A 1 3.24 -8.78 9.48
CA MET A 1 1.92 -9.39 9.76
C MET A 1 0.75 -8.59 9.20
N LYS A 2 0.54 -7.31 9.57
CA LYS A 2 -0.63 -6.54 9.09
C LYS A 2 -0.78 -6.50 7.56
N THR A 3 0.31 -6.48 6.78
CA THR A 3 0.27 -6.48 5.28
C THR A 3 -0.24 -7.79 4.70
N PHE A 4 0.08 -8.91 5.35
CA PHE A 4 -0.37 -10.24 4.95
C PHE A 4 -1.88 -10.39 5.17
N VAL A 5 -2.39 -9.81 6.27
CA VAL A 5 -3.83 -9.72 6.54
C VAL A 5 -4.54 -8.93 5.44
N TYR A 6 -4.01 -7.78 5.00
CA TYR A 6 -4.60 -7.04 3.88
C TYR A 6 -4.63 -7.87 2.58
N LEU A 7 -3.57 -8.63 2.29
CA LEU A 7 -3.49 -9.47 1.10
C LEU A 7 -4.52 -10.61 1.14
N ILE A 8 -4.65 -11.27 2.30
CA ILE A 8 -5.67 -12.30 2.53
C ILE A 8 -7.07 -11.71 2.35
N PHE A 9 -7.37 -10.58 2.98
CA PHE A 9 -8.67 -9.92 2.83
C PHE A 9 -8.96 -9.55 1.37
N THR A 10 -7.99 -8.99 0.63
CA THR A 10 -8.19 -8.68 -0.80
C THR A 10 -8.44 -9.92 -1.64
N CYS A 11 -7.82 -11.06 -1.30
CA CYS A 11 -7.97 -12.31 -2.02
C CYS A 11 -9.36 -12.94 -1.78
N PHE A 12 -9.78 -13.00 -0.51
CA PHE A 12 -11.12 -13.47 -0.13
C PHE A 12 -12.22 -12.59 -0.73
N ILE A 13 -12.00 -11.28 -0.79
CA ILE A 13 -12.97 -10.35 -1.35
C ILE A 13 -13.02 -10.45 -2.88
N SER A 14 -11.87 -10.52 -3.55
CA SER A 14 -11.83 -10.72 -5.01
C SER A 14 -12.57 -12.00 -5.38
N THR A 15 -12.34 -13.07 -4.61
CA THR A 15 -13.02 -14.36 -4.78
C THR A 15 -14.52 -14.24 -4.53
N GLY A 16 -14.96 -13.52 -3.48
CA GLY A 16 -16.37 -13.28 -3.18
C GLY A 16 -17.08 -12.41 -4.23
N ALA A 17 -16.39 -11.39 -4.77
CA ALA A 17 -16.90 -10.56 -5.85
C ALA A 17 -17.02 -11.35 -7.17
N PHE A 18 -16.05 -12.21 -7.47
CA PHE A 18 -16.06 -13.09 -8.63
C PHE A 18 -17.18 -14.13 -8.56
N TYR A 19 -17.36 -14.75 -7.39
CA TYR A 19 -18.46 -15.69 -7.14
C TYR A 19 -19.84 -15.01 -7.20
N GLY A 20 -19.99 -13.82 -6.63
CA GLY A 20 -21.26 -13.11 -6.69
C GLY A 20 -21.56 -12.52 -8.08
N ALA A 21 -20.55 -12.18 -8.87
CA ALA A 21 -20.73 -11.82 -10.28
C ALA A 21 -21.22 -13.02 -11.11
N LEU A 22 -20.81 -14.25 -10.78
CA LEU A 22 -21.23 -15.47 -11.47
C LEU A 22 -22.69 -15.87 -11.19
N TYR A 23 -23.28 -15.46 -10.07
CA TYR A 23 -24.59 -15.95 -9.61
C TYR A 23 -25.69 -14.89 -9.43
N SER A 24 -25.41 -13.60 -9.63
CA SER A 24 -26.39 -12.54 -9.33
C SER A 24 -27.05 -11.90 -10.56
N LYS A 25 -28.35 -11.59 -10.43
CA LYS A 25 -29.11 -10.76 -11.38
C LYS A 25 -28.88 -9.24 -11.19
N THR A 26 -28.19 -8.83 -10.12
CA THR A 26 -27.93 -7.43 -9.74
C THR A 26 -26.42 -7.15 -9.64
N PRO A 27 -25.72 -7.07 -10.79
CA PRO A 27 -24.26 -6.97 -10.85
C PRO A 27 -23.68 -5.67 -10.26
N LEU A 28 -24.47 -4.58 -10.24
CA LEU A 28 -24.02 -3.26 -9.79
C LEU A 28 -23.65 -3.23 -8.29
N LEU A 29 -24.41 -3.93 -7.45
CA LEU A 29 -24.16 -3.97 -6.00
C LEU A 29 -22.84 -4.68 -5.69
N LEU A 30 -22.50 -5.71 -6.47
CA LEU A 30 -21.24 -6.45 -6.36
C LEU A 30 -20.05 -5.65 -6.86
N TYR A 31 -20.23 -4.89 -7.94
CA TYR A 31 -19.21 -3.93 -8.37
C TYR A 31 -18.93 -2.87 -7.31
N ALA A 32 -19.96 -2.35 -6.63
CA ALA A 32 -19.79 -1.38 -5.54
C ALA A 32 -18.99 -1.97 -4.36
N VAL A 33 -19.25 -3.23 -4.00
CA VAL A 33 -18.48 -3.94 -2.96
C VAL A 33 -17.03 -4.13 -3.40
N GLY A 34 -16.80 -4.59 -4.64
CA GLY A 34 -15.46 -4.75 -5.19
C GLY A 34 -14.66 -3.43 -5.22
N PHE A 35 -15.29 -2.34 -5.66
CA PHE A 35 -14.68 -1.01 -5.69
C PHE A 35 -14.38 -0.46 -4.30
N GLY A 36 -15.31 -0.61 -3.34
CA GLY A 36 -15.10 -0.16 -1.96
C GLY A 36 -13.89 -0.83 -1.32
N ILE A 37 -13.64 -2.09 -1.65
CA ILE A 37 -12.51 -2.84 -1.10
C ILE A 37 -11.21 -2.48 -1.80
N TRP A 38 -11.24 -2.30 -3.12
CA TRP A 38 -10.08 -1.77 -3.86
C TRP A 38 -9.67 -0.38 -3.36
N ALA A 39 -10.62 0.49 -3.06
CA ALA A 39 -10.36 1.82 -2.49
C ALA A 39 -9.68 1.72 -1.12
N LEU A 40 -10.15 0.84 -0.23
CA LEU A 40 -9.51 0.59 1.06
C LEU A 40 -8.10 -0.01 0.92
N PHE A 41 -7.90 -0.91 -0.05
CA PHE A 41 -6.60 -1.49 -0.31
C PHE A 41 -5.59 -0.46 -0.84
N ILE A 42 -5.98 0.35 -1.82
CA ILE A 42 -5.15 1.45 -2.34
C ILE A 42 -4.82 2.43 -1.22
N TRP A 43 -5.78 2.82 -0.38
CA TRP A 43 -5.51 3.73 0.74
C TRP A 43 -4.52 3.12 1.74
N GLY A 44 -4.71 1.84 2.09
CA GLY A 44 -3.80 1.11 2.96
C GLY A 44 -2.38 1.01 2.40
N LEU A 45 -2.24 0.76 1.10
CA LEU A 45 -0.96 0.74 0.39
C LEU A 45 -0.31 2.12 0.36
N ASN A 46 -1.06 3.16 -0.01
CA ASN A 46 -0.53 4.51 -0.18
C ASN A 46 -0.01 5.07 1.16
N ARG A 47 -0.75 4.83 2.25
CA ARG A 47 -0.33 5.21 3.61
C ARG A 47 0.95 4.50 4.06
N ARG A 48 1.19 3.27 3.59
CA ARG A 48 2.42 2.52 3.88
C ARG A 48 3.59 2.91 2.99
N MET A 49 3.34 3.13 1.70
CA MET A 49 4.33 3.65 0.78
C MET A 49 4.85 4.99 1.28
N LYS A 50 3.97 5.88 1.76
CA LYS A 50 4.37 7.15 2.36
C LYS A 50 5.30 6.96 3.55
N LYS A 51 4.97 6.06 4.49
CA LYS A 51 5.82 5.78 5.66
C LYS A 51 7.17 5.15 5.30
N ASN A 52 7.22 4.29 4.28
CA ASN A 52 8.47 3.71 3.80
C ASN A 52 9.29 4.71 2.97
N ALA A 53 8.65 5.61 2.23
CA ALA A 53 9.29 6.69 1.50
C ALA A 53 9.92 7.70 2.46
N GLU A 54 9.20 8.11 3.51
CA GLU A 54 9.73 9.00 4.55
C GLU A 54 10.97 8.41 5.25
N ARG A 55 10.97 7.11 5.54
CA ARG A 55 12.17 6.43 6.09
C ARG A 55 13.35 6.47 5.12
N ARG A 56 13.10 6.21 3.84
CA ARG A 56 14.14 6.21 2.79
C ARG A 56 14.68 7.61 2.53
N ASP A 57 13.84 8.64 2.56
CA ASP A 57 14.27 10.03 2.44
C ASP A 57 15.11 10.47 3.63
N MET A 58 14.72 10.08 4.85
CA MET A 58 15.50 10.39 6.05
C MET A 58 16.89 9.74 6.00
N GLU A 59 16.99 8.49 5.54
CA GLU A 59 18.27 7.80 5.32
C GLU A 59 19.13 8.50 4.24
N ARG A 60 18.52 8.99 3.16
CA ARG A 60 19.22 9.74 2.09
C ARG A 60 19.79 11.06 2.62
N HIS A 61 18.97 11.88 3.26
CA HIS A 61 19.39 13.16 3.84
C HIS A 61 20.47 12.98 4.91
N PHE A 62 20.34 11.96 5.75
CA PHE A 62 21.35 11.64 6.76
C PHE A 62 22.70 11.24 6.12
N ASN A 63 22.66 10.40 5.08
CA ASN A 63 23.86 9.94 4.39
C ASN A 63 24.54 11.10 3.62
N GLU A 64 23.77 12.02 3.04
CA GLU A 64 24.30 13.25 2.44
C GLU A 64 25.00 14.15 3.46
N PHE A 65 24.38 14.38 4.62
CA PHE A 65 25.00 15.16 5.70
C PHE A 65 26.33 14.53 6.17
N MET A 66 26.37 13.21 6.35
CA MET A 66 27.58 12.48 6.73
C MET A 66 28.67 12.53 5.65
N ARG A 67 28.30 12.60 4.36
CA ARG A 67 29.25 12.79 3.25
C ARG A 67 29.82 14.20 3.23
N ALA A 68 28.99 15.22 3.45
CA ALA A 68 29.43 16.61 3.51
C ALA A 68 30.41 16.84 4.67
N ASN A 69 30.09 16.36 5.87
CA ASN A 69 30.95 16.52 7.05
C ASN A 69 32.29 15.77 6.93
N ARG A 70 32.33 14.59 6.29
CA ARG A 70 33.59 13.86 6.04
C ARG A 70 34.54 14.60 5.12
N HIS A 71 34.03 15.39 4.17
CA HIS A 71 34.87 16.22 3.31
C HIS A 71 35.45 17.43 4.05
N GLN A 72 34.68 17.98 5.00
CA GLN A 72 35.10 19.15 5.77
C GLN A 72 36.14 18.84 6.86
N GLN A 73 36.16 17.63 7.42
CA GLN A 73 37.18 17.20 8.40
C GLN A 73 38.54 16.81 7.79
N ARG A 74 38.67 16.80 6.46
CA ARG A 74 39.89 16.37 5.75
C ARG A 74 40.78 17.51 5.28
N PHE A 75 40.40 18.75 5.57
CA PHE A 75 41.19 19.98 5.44
C PHE A 75 41.45 20.55 6.84
#